data_AF-A0A1B9JX27-F1
#
_entry.id   AF-A0A1B9JX27-F1
#
_cell.length_a   1.000
_cell.length_b   1.000
_cell.length_c   1.000
_cell.angle_alpha   90.00
_cell.angle_beta   90.00
_cell.angle_gamma   90.00
#
_symmetry.space_group_name_H-M   'P 1'
#
loop_
_entity.id
_entity.type
_entity.pdbx_description
1 polymer ?
#
loop_
_entity_poly.entity_id
_entity_poly.type
_entity_poly.pdbx_seq_one_letter_code
_entity_poly.pdbx_strand_id
1 'polypeptide(L)'
;MKTSDTFDSIKTYVPFPSEGNTNYPKVDFDQLLVAPYNYWQDDDGDELIPASSPQAKGSLTVVWKDKYGRDITNRIKSNPSAKLSSCEAPYSLTVGLNKGEIRTKYGIPSKFTIDNNNHTYYIYPKPTEPIFCYAQPNLTHGDGQYAGPEDQWDPKNGFKLQDVNTPESNFPTVGGNNLFFKLIVDGITAEKIINTNGAIVQPEVGEGVSLELTAENNEPQGKVVRVKLKGPNWADSGGIFKASTFKIYADKNTNNLLYSFKINRWFIGHITGTSWSAARNACANLKPQSSYRLPNTTDYTNGSSFATRKISWDNVNHTSTNMGGLVNEWGNLNMRYYPDSDWEGSSYAAWTIHPAGTIYSTHWGVAHTTGNVDWHLDYASANIGVGCVTP
;
A
#
# COMPACT_ATOMS: atom_id res chain seq x y z
N MET A 1 -5.47 -30.74 -17.14
CA MET A 1 -4.42 -29.73 -17.40
C MET A 1 -4.42 -28.75 -16.24
N LYS A 2 -3.31 -28.59 -15.52
CA LYS A 2 -3.18 -27.49 -14.55
C LYS A 2 -3.12 -26.20 -15.39
N THR A 3 -4.20 -25.45 -15.45
CA THR A 3 -4.15 -24.05 -15.87
C THR A 3 -3.33 -23.32 -14.83
N SER A 4 -2.09 -22.95 -15.16
CA SER A 4 -1.31 -22.06 -14.30
C SER A 4 -1.77 -20.64 -14.60
N ASP A 5 -2.34 -19.95 -13.62
CA ASP A 5 -2.76 -18.55 -13.75
C ASP A 5 -1.55 -17.62 -13.64
N THR A 6 -0.56 -17.81 -14.52
CA THR A 6 0.76 -17.15 -14.52
C THR A 6 0.94 -16.25 -15.73
N PHE A 7 1.81 -15.24 -15.67
CA PHE A 7 2.00 -14.33 -16.80
C PHE A 7 2.50 -15.06 -18.06
N ASP A 8 3.37 -16.05 -17.90
CA ASP A 8 3.88 -16.90 -19.00
C ASP A 8 2.84 -17.83 -19.63
N SER A 9 1.67 -18.01 -18.99
CA SER A 9 0.54 -18.72 -19.60
C SER A 9 -0.14 -17.89 -20.69
N ILE A 10 0.04 -16.56 -20.65
CA ILE A 10 -0.54 -15.62 -21.63
C ILE A 10 0.43 -15.50 -22.79
N LYS A 11 0.20 -16.29 -23.84
CA LYS A 11 1.07 -16.35 -25.02
C LYS A 11 0.83 -15.16 -25.94
N THR A 12 1.93 -14.58 -26.41
CA THR A 12 1.95 -13.55 -27.44
C THR A 12 3.01 -13.91 -28.49
N TYR A 13 2.98 -13.22 -29.63
CA TYR A 13 4.06 -13.31 -30.62
C TYR A 13 5.36 -12.61 -30.18
N VAL A 14 5.43 -12.06 -28.96
CA VAL A 14 6.66 -11.64 -28.30
C VAL A 14 7.00 -12.69 -27.24
N PRO A 15 7.83 -13.69 -27.56
CA PRO A 15 8.11 -14.81 -26.67
C PRO A 15 8.80 -14.32 -25.39
N PHE A 16 8.59 -15.02 -24.28
CA PHE A 16 9.30 -14.72 -23.04
C PHE A 16 10.78 -15.13 -23.12
N PRO A 17 11.64 -14.64 -22.21
CA PRO A 17 13.04 -15.09 -22.13
C PRO A 17 13.18 -16.61 -21.98
N SER A 18 12.27 -17.26 -21.25
CA SER A 18 12.20 -18.71 -21.10
C SER A 18 11.90 -19.47 -22.39
N GLU A 19 11.39 -18.78 -23.41
CA GLU A 19 11.07 -19.33 -24.73
C GLU A 19 12.16 -19.00 -25.77
N GLY A 20 13.28 -18.40 -25.34
CA GLY A 20 14.43 -18.10 -26.19
C GLY A 20 14.58 -16.64 -26.63
N ASN A 21 13.70 -15.73 -26.19
CA ASN A 21 13.76 -14.32 -26.57
C ASN A 21 14.53 -13.49 -25.54
N THR A 22 15.83 -13.34 -25.73
CA THR A 22 16.69 -12.51 -24.86
C THR A 22 16.38 -11.01 -24.97
N ASN A 23 15.68 -10.58 -26.03
CA ASN A 23 15.32 -9.19 -26.32
C ASN A 23 13.97 -8.76 -25.73
N TYR A 24 13.26 -9.63 -24.99
CA TYR A 24 12.00 -9.27 -24.33
C TYR A 24 12.15 -7.95 -23.56
N PRO A 25 11.22 -6.98 -23.67
CA PRO A 25 9.85 -7.09 -24.20
C PRO A 25 9.69 -6.73 -25.68
N LYS A 26 10.72 -7.00 -26.49
CA LYS A 26 10.72 -6.80 -27.93
C LYS A 26 11.12 -8.09 -28.64
N VAL A 27 10.66 -8.27 -29.88
CA VAL A 27 11.23 -9.22 -30.82
C VAL A 27 11.19 -8.63 -32.22
N ASP A 28 12.28 -8.78 -32.97
CA ASP A 28 12.35 -8.32 -34.36
C ASP A 28 11.70 -9.34 -35.30
N PHE A 29 11.10 -8.88 -36.41
CA PHE A 29 10.37 -9.79 -37.30
C PHE A 29 11.27 -10.87 -37.91
N ASP A 30 12.52 -10.53 -38.26
CA ASP A 30 13.49 -11.49 -38.78
C ASP A 30 13.75 -12.66 -37.82
N GLN A 31 13.73 -12.40 -36.51
CA GLN A 31 13.85 -13.44 -35.48
C GLN A 31 12.60 -14.35 -35.45
N LEU A 32 11.41 -13.79 -35.66
CA LEU A 32 10.16 -14.56 -35.64
C LEU A 32 10.03 -15.52 -36.82
N LEU A 33 10.56 -15.14 -37.98
CA LEU A 33 10.43 -15.94 -39.22
C LEU A 33 11.34 -17.18 -39.24
N VAL A 34 12.37 -17.23 -38.41
CA VAL A 34 13.34 -18.33 -38.38
C VAL A 34 13.19 -19.20 -37.13
N ALA A 35 13.92 -20.31 -37.08
CA ALA A 35 14.00 -21.14 -35.88
C ALA A 35 14.49 -20.32 -34.67
N PRO A 36 13.93 -20.51 -33.47
CA PRO A 36 12.99 -21.58 -33.11
C PRO A 36 11.50 -21.26 -33.34
N TYR A 37 11.14 -20.02 -33.66
CA TYR A 37 9.73 -19.59 -33.65
C TYR A 37 8.98 -19.97 -34.92
N ASN A 38 9.60 -19.80 -36.09
CA ASN A 38 9.02 -20.12 -37.40
C ASN A 38 7.59 -19.57 -37.58
N TYR A 39 7.34 -18.32 -37.14
CA TYR A 39 6.05 -17.64 -37.27
C TYR A 39 5.87 -17.06 -38.68
N TRP A 40 5.84 -17.96 -39.64
CA TRP A 40 5.51 -17.67 -41.03
C TRP A 40 4.77 -18.87 -41.60
N GLN A 41 3.93 -18.57 -42.58
CA GLN A 41 3.27 -19.57 -43.39
C GLN A 41 3.26 -19.05 -44.80
N ASP A 42 3.51 -19.95 -45.73
CA ASP A 42 3.37 -19.70 -47.14
C ASP A 42 2.56 -20.83 -47.77
N ASP A 43 1.53 -20.47 -48.53
CA ASP A 43 0.53 -21.40 -49.02
C ASP A 43 0.90 -22.00 -50.40
N ASP A 44 1.80 -21.36 -51.16
CA ASP A 44 2.24 -21.84 -52.48
C ASP A 44 3.62 -22.52 -52.47
N GLY A 45 4.30 -22.56 -51.32
CA GLY A 45 5.44 -23.43 -51.05
C GLY A 45 6.81 -22.80 -51.30
N ASP A 46 6.87 -21.48 -51.36
CA ASP A 46 8.10 -20.71 -51.36
C ASP A 46 8.88 -20.93 -50.05
N GLU A 47 10.19 -21.19 -50.19
CA GLU A 47 11.09 -21.24 -49.04
C GLU A 47 11.49 -19.82 -48.60
N LEU A 48 11.47 -19.55 -47.29
CA LEU A 48 12.19 -18.40 -46.74
C LEU A 48 13.68 -18.55 -47.02
N ILE A 49 14.23 -17.65 -47.85
CA ILE A 49 15.65 -17.72 -48.23
C ILE A 49 16.52 -17.53 -46.98
N PRO A 50 17.64 -18.27 -46.82
CA PRO A 50 18.44 -18.21 -45.60
C PRO A 50 19.02 -16.82 -45.34
N ALA A 51 18.71 -16.28 -44.15
CA ALA A 51 19.38 -15.35 -43.21
C ALA A 51 20.37 -14.24 -43.68
N SER A 52 20.87 -14.24 -44.91
CA SER A 52 21.90 -13.33 -45.42
C SER A 52 21.35 -12.00 -45.94
N SER A 53 20.04 -11.79 -45.91
CA SER A 53 19.40 -10.49 -46.10
C SER A 53 18.18 -10.37 -45.19
N PRO A 54 18.01 -9.24 -44.45
CA PRO A 54 16.83 -9.03 -43.61
C PRO A 54 15.58 -8.95 -44.50
N GLN A 55 14.87 -10.06 -44.65
CA GLN A 55 13.62 -10.14 -45.42
C GLN A 55 12.47 -9.46 -44.69
N ALA A 56 12.57 -9.34 -43.36
CA ALA A 56 11.61 -8.61 -42.55
C ALA A 56 12.33 -7.58 -41.68
N LYS A 57 11.91 -6.32 -41.80
CA LYS A 57 12.27 -5.22 -40.90
C LYS A 57 11.05 -4.86 -40.08
N GLY A 58 11.27 -4.38 -38.86
CA GLY A 58 10.21 -4.04 -37.92
C GLY A 58 10.25 -4.94 -36.70
N SER A 59 9.35 -4.69 -35.76
CA SER A 59 9.34 -5.44 -34.49
C SER A 59 7.97 -5.46 -33.85
N LEU A 60 7.78 -6.47 -33.00
CA LEU A 60 6.72 -6.47 -32.00
C LEU A 60 7.29 -6.04 -30.65
N THR A 61 6.51 -5.29 -29.90
CA THR A 61 6.78 -4.98 -28.49
C THR A 61 5.58 -5.33 -27.63
N VAL A 62 5.83 -5.62 -26.36
CA VAL A 62 4.78 -5.74 -25.34
C VAL A 62 5.03 -4.77 -24.20
N VAL A 63 3.96 -4.19 -23.68
CA VAL A 63 4.00 -3.39 -22.45
C VAL A 63 2.90 -3.87 -21.54
N TRP A 64 3.28 -4.26 -20.32
CA TRP A 64 2.36 -4.66 -19.27
C TRP A 64 2.18 -3.52 -18.29
N LYS A 65 0.91 -3.22 -17.95
CA LYS A 65 0.57 -2.35 -16.83
C LYS A 65 -0.41 -3.03 -15.90
N ASP A 66 -0.35 -2.67 -14.63
CA ASP A 66 -1.39 -3.01 -13.67
C ASP A 66 -2.57 -2.03 -13.73
N LYS A 67 -3.58 -2.23 -12.86
CA LYS A 67 -4.78 -1.40 -12.80
C LYS A 67 -4.53 0.07 -12.47
N TYR A 68 -3.34 0.39 -11.98
CA TYR A 68 -2.92 1.74 -11.66
C TYR A 68 -2.07 2.37 -12.75
N GLY A 69 -1.91 1.69 -13.89
CA GLY A 69 -1.12 2.15 -15.03
C GLY A 69 0.39 2.09 -14.81
N ARG A 70 0.89 1.40 -13.78
CA ARG A 70 2.34 1.24 -13.55
C ARG A 70 2.89 0.23 -14.55
N ASP A 71 4.00 0.56 -15.19
CA ASP A 71 4.69 -0.39 -16.08
C ASP A 71 5.34 -1.51 -15.25
N ILE A 72 4.84 -2.73 -15.44
CA ILE A 72 5.31 -3.94 -14.74
C ILE A 72 6.05 -4.88 -15.71
N THR A 73 6.39 -4.42 -16.91
CA THR A 73 6.99 -5.23 -17.97
C THR A 73 8.31 -5.85 -17.52
N ASN A 74 9.16 -5.07 -16.86
CA ASN A 74 10.43 -5.57 -16.32
C ASN A 74 10.23 -6.57 -15.18
N ARG A 75 9.24 -6.32 -14.30
CA ARG A 75 8.89 -7.26 -13.21
C ARG A 75 8.47 -8.62 -13.78
N ILE A 76 7.64 -8.61 -14.82
CA ILE A 76 7.20 -9.83 -15.50
C ILE A 76 8.36 -10.48 -16.26
N LYS A 77 9.22 -9.71 -16.93
CA LYS A 77 10.43 -10.23 -17.58
C LYS A 77 11.31 -11.03 -16.60
N SER A 78 11.50 -10.50 -15.39
CA SER A 78 12.32 -11.13 -14.36
C SER A 78 11.67 -12.34 -13.69
N ASN A 79 10.33 -12.40 -13.65
CA ASN A 79 9.59 -13.51 -13.05
C ASN A 79 8.28 -13.80 -13.81
N PRO A 80 8.35 -14.43 -14.99
CA PRO A 80 7.18 -14.61 -15.85
C PRO A 80 6.26 -15.73 -15.34
N SER A 81 6.75 -16.62 -14.47
CA SER A 81 5.95 -17.64 -13.79
C SER A 81 5.20 -17.11 -12.55
N ALA A 82 5.29 -15.80 -12.26
CA ALA A 82 4.48 -15.17 -11.23
C ALA A 82 2.99 -15.31 -11.55
N LYS A 83 2.18 -15.62 -10.53
CA LYS A 83 0.73 -15.67 -10.66
C LYS A 83 0.15 -14.28 -10.89
N LEU A 84 -0.90 -14.18 -11.70
CA LEU A 84 -1.67 -12.95 -11.80
C LEU A 84 -2.44 -12.75 -10.49
N SER A 85 -2.33 -11.55 -9.93
CA SER A 85 -3.07 -11.16 -8.74
C SER A 85 -4.29 -10.35 -9.12
N SER A 86 -5.47 -10.73 -8.61
CA SER A 86 -6.68 -9.94 -8.83
C SER A 86 -6.60 -8.58 -8.10
N CYS A 87 -5.75 -8.46 -7.07
CA CYS A 87 -5.48 -7.20 -6.38
C CYS A 87 -4.85 -6.12 -7.25
N GLU A 88 -4.12 -6.50 -8.30
CA GLU A 88 -3.50 -5.56 -9.25
C GLU A 88 -4.26 -5.48 -10.58
N ALA A 89 -5.38 -6.20 -10.71
CA ALA A 89 -6.17 -6.28 -11.91
C ALA A 89 -7.25 -5.17 -12.00
N PRO A 90 -7.65 -4.73 -13.21
CA PRO A 90 -7.22 -5.24 -14.50
C PRO A 90 -5.77 -4.95 -14.86
N TYR A 91 -5.10 -5.94 -15.42
CA TYR A 91 -3.85 -5.72 -16.14
C TYR A 91 -4.15 -5.28 -17.56
N SER A 92 -3.32 -4.39 -18.13
CA SER A 92 -3.35 -4.07 -19.56
C SER A 92 -2.08 -4.59 -20.22
N LEU A 93 -2.24 -5.37 -21.29
CA LEU A 93 -1.17 -5.83 -22.16
C LEU A 93 -1.29 -5.11 -23.50
N THR A 94 -0.39 -4.18 -23.78
CA THR A 94 -0.33 -3.50 -25.08
C THR A 94 0.66 -4.22 -25.98
N VAL A 95 0.19 -4.76 -27.09
CA VAL A 95 1.05 -5.29 -28.18
C VAL A 95 1.26 -4.17 -29.19
N GLY A 96 2.50 -3.73 -29.34
CA GLY A 96 2.91 -2.72 -30.31
C GLY A 96 3.49 -3.37 -31.57
N LEU A 97 3.00 -2.92 -32.72
CA LEU A 97 3.55 -3.23 -34.03
C LEU A 97 4.36 -2.01 -34.48
N ASN A 98 5.68 -2.17 -34.60
CA ASN A 98 6.55 -1.10 -35.06
C ASN A 98 6.80 -1.24 -36.56
N LYS A 99 6.82 -0.09 -37.23
CA LYS A 99 6.91 0.04 -38.69
C LYS A 99 7.97 -0.88 -39.27
N GLY A 100 7.59 -1.55 -40.35
CA GLY A 100 8.34 -2.63 -40.92
C GLY A 100 8.09 -2.85 -42.39
N GLU A 101 8.78 -3.82 -42.94
CA GLU A 101 8.69 -4.21 -44.33
C GLU A 101 9.05 -5.68 -44.46
N ILE A 102 8.19 -6.47 -45.09
CA ILE A 102 8.45 -7.86 -45.47
C ILE A 102 8.68 -7.89 -46.98
N ARG A 103 9.73 -8.60 -47.40
CA ARG A 103 10.07 -8.82 -48.81
C ARG A 103 10.11 -10.30 -49.11
N THR A 104 9.49 -10.67 -50.22
CA THR A 104 9.57 -12.02 -50.78
C THR A 104 10.30 -11.96 -52.12
N LYS A 105 10.91 -13.08 -52.53
CA LYS A 105 11.64 -13.15 -53.80
C LYS A 105 10.71 -13.37 -54.98
N TYR A 106 9.69 -14.22 -54.83
CA TYR A 106 8.78 -14.62 -55.92
C TYR A 106 7.33 -14.17 -55.70
N GLY A 107 6.95 -13.82 -54.47
CA GLY A 107 5.61 -13.34 -54.17
C GLY A 107 5.22 -12.07 -54.94
N ILE A 108 3.94 -11.98 -55.29
CA ILE A 108 3.33 -10.81 -55.94
C ILE A 108 2.19 -10.32 -55.05
N PRO A 109 2.29 -9.15 -54.41
CA PRO A 109 3.42 -8.21 -54.46
C PRO A 109 4.67 -8.70 -53.71
N SER A 110 5.86 -8.32 -54.19
CA SER A 110 7.15 -8.73 -53.59
C SER A 110 7.55 -7.93 -52.35
N LYS A 111 6.72 -6.96 -51.97
CA LYS A 111 6.92 -6.08 -50.81
C LYS A 111 5.59 -5.81 -50.13
N PHE A 112 5.58 -6.00 -48.82
CA PHE A 112 4.51 -5.60 -47.93
C PHE A 112 5.06 -4.63 -46.88
N THR A 113 4.43 -3.46 -46.74
CA THR A 113 4.81 -2.47 -45.73
C THR A 113 3.89 -2.60 -44.53
N ILE A 114 4.48 -2.59 -43.35
CA ILE A 114 3.79 -2.65 -42.07
C ILE A 114 3.90 -1.25 -41.45
N ASP A 115 2.76 -0.62 -41.14
CA ASP A 115 2.73 0.64 -40.42
C ASP A 115 2.73 0.44 -38.90
N ASN A 116 3.00 1.51 -38.17
CA ASN A 116 2.88 1.50 -36.72
C ASN A 116 1.42 1.25 -36.31
N ASN A 117 1.20 0.31 -35.41
CA ASN A 117 -0.11 0.08 -34.81
C ASN A 117 0.06 -0.46 -33.39
N ASN A 118 -1.01 -0.45 -32.59
CA ASN A 118 -1.02 -1.14 -31.31
C ASN A 118 -2.42 -1.66 -30.98
N HIS A 119 -2.47 -2.64 -30.08
CA HIS A 119 -3.71 -3.11 -29.50
C HIS A 119 -3.50 -3.40 -28.01
N THR A 120 -4.48 -3.03 -27.18
CA THR A 120 -4.42 -3.25 -25.74
C THR A 120 -5.46 -4.28 -25.31
N TYR A 121 -4.99 -5.37 -24.73
CA TYR A 121 -5.81 -6.41 -24.10
C TYR A 121 -5.94 -6.13 -22.60
N TYR A 122 -7.12 -6.37 -22.04
CA TYR A 122 -7.35 -6.26 -20.60
C TYR A 122 -7.58 -7.63 -19.98
N ILE A 123 -6.87 -7.91 -18.90
CA ILE A 123 -6.85 -9.22 -18.25
C ILE A 123 -7.36 -9.06 -16.81
N TYR A 124 -8.40 -9.83 -16.49
CA TYR A 124 -9.10 -9.84 -15.21
C TYR A 124 -9.03 -11.25 -14.60
N PRO A 125 -8.02 -11.55 -13.77
CA PRO A 125 -7.97 -12.79 -13.02
C PRO A 125 -9.18 -12.88 -12.11
N LYS A 126 -9.87 -14.02 -12.13
CA LYS A 126 -10.99 -14.27 -11.22
C LYS A 126 -10.43 -14.87 -9.94
N PRO A 127 -10.59 -14.21 -8.77
CA PRO A 127 -10.20 -14.80 -7.51
C PRO A 127 -11.03 -16.05 -7.25
N THR A 128 -10.37 -17.16 -6.91
CA THR A 128 -11.03 -18.41 -6.52
C THR A 128 -11.35 -18.45 -5.03
N GLU A 129 -10.63 -17.65 -4.23
CA GLU A 129 -10.78 -17.53 -2.79
C GLU A 129 -10.73 -16.05 -2.37
N PRO A 130 -11.32 -15.69 -1.23
CA PRO A 130 -11.16 -14.38 -0.61
C PRO A 130 -9.69 -14.03 -0.38
N ILE A 131 -9.27 -12.83 -0.78
CA ILE A 131 -7.88 -12.37 -0.69
C ILE A 131 -7.80 -10.96 -0.11
N PHE A 132 -6.83 -10.73 0.77
CA PHE A 132 -6.41 -9.39 1.18
C PHE A 132 -5.50 -8.77 0.12
N CYS A 133 -5.71 -7.50 -0.19
CA CYS A 133 -4.86 -6.75 -1.11
C CYS A 133 -3.99 -5.73 -0.36
N TYR A 134 -4.62 -4.76 0.32
CA TYR A 134 -3.92 -3.67 0.99
C TYR A 134 -4.71 -3.14 2.19
N ALA A 135 -3.99 -2.61 3.17
CA ALA A 135 -4.55 -1.79 4.23
C ALA A 135 -4.19 -0.33 3.95
N GLN A 136 -5.19 0.47 3.60
CA GLN A 136 -5.02 1.81 3.08
C GLN A 136 -5.44 2.87 4.11
N PRO A 137 -4.51 3.45 4.87
CA PRO A 137 -4.75 4.72 5.54
C PRO A 137 -4.80 5.86 4.51
N ASN A 138 -4.88 7.11 4.97
CA ASN A 138 -4.69 8.26 4.09
C ASN A 138 -3.32 8.20 3.38
N LEU A 139 -3.34 8.30 2.04
CA LEU A 139 -2.15 8.21 1.18
C LEU A 139 -1.39 9.55 1.05
N THR A 140 -1.94 10.66 1.53
CA THR A 140 -1.26 11.98 1.47
C THR A 140 0.10 11.91 2.15
N HIS A 141 1.16 12.38 1.51
CA HIS A 141 2.54 12.17 1.97
C HIS A 141 2.90 10.67 2.06
N GLY A 142 2.63 9.93 0.98
CA GLY A 142 2.94 8.50 0.85
C GLY A 142 3.80 8.18 -0.37
N ASP A 143 4.27 9.19 -1.10
CA ASP A 143 5.05 9.07 -2.32
C ASP A 143 6.35 9.88 -2.25
N GLY A 144 7.21 9.72 -3.27
CA GLY A 144 8.49 10.42 -3.35
C GLY A 144 9.32 10.25 -2.07
N GLN A 145 9.73 11.36 -1.46
CA GLN A 145 10.52 11.35 -0.22
C GLN A 145 9.80 10.80 1.01
N TYR A 146 8.46 10.73 0.99
CA TYR A 146 7.66 10.17 2.09
C TYR A 146 7.39 8.66 1.90
N ALA A 147 7.74 8.09 0.75
CA ALA A 147 7.48 6.70 0.44
C ALA A 147 8.20 5.77 1.43
N GLY A 148 7.49 4.73 1.84
CA GLY A 148 8.06 3.63 2.60
C GLY A 148 8.87 2.64 1.77
N PRO A 149 9.52 1.67 2.41
CA PRO A 149 10.09 0.51 1.73
C PRO A 149 9.03 -0.20 0.86
N GLU A 150 9.40 -0.60 -0.37
CA GLU A 150 8.46 -1.19 -1.33
C GLU A 150 7.83 -2.51 -0.83
N ASP A 151 8.50 -3.25 0.05
CA ASP A 151 8.00 -4.47 0.68
C ASP A 151 6.88 -4.20 1.70
N GLN A 152 6.85 -3.01 2.29
CA GLN A 152 5.83 -2.62 3.28
C GLN A 152 4.74 -1.72 2.71
N TRP A 153 5.11 -0.81 1.80
CA TRP A 153 4.27 0.29 1.38
C TRP A 153 4.19 0.41 -0.13
N ASP A 154 2.98 0.66 -0.60
CA ASP A 154 2.69 0.99 -1.99
C ASP A 154 2.09 2.41 -2.05
N PRO A 155 2.74 3.38 -2.70
CA PRO A 155 2.29 4.77 -2.74
C PRO A 155 0.86 4.99 -3.24
N LYS A 156 0.31 4.06 -4.04
CA LYS A 156 -1.05 4.15 -4.57
C LYS A 156 -2.06 3.38 -3.72
N ASN A 157 -1.61 2.50 -2.84
CA ASN A 157 -2.47 1.48 -2.22
C ASN A 157 -2.41 1.40 -0.70
N GLY A 158 -1.29 1.80 -0.10
CA GLY A 158 -1.10 1.71 1.33
C GLY A 158 -0.21 0.54 1.73
N PHE A 159 -0.44 0.01 2.93
CA PHE A 159 0.38 -1.05 3.51
C PHE A 159 0.06 -2.42 2.90
N LYS A 160 1.12 -3.17 2.63
CA LYS A 160 1.10 -4.57 2.24
C LYS A 160 1.04 -5.45 3.49
N LEU A 161 0.42 -6.61 3.36
CA LEU A 161 0.46 -7.65 4.39
C LEU A 161 1.90 -8.16 4.54
N GLN A 162 2.39 -8.23 5.77
CA GLN A 162 3.71 -8.80 6.07
C GLN A 162 3.56 -10.28 6.39
N ASP A 163 2.79 -10.61 7.42
CA ASP A 163 2.41 -11.99 7.75
C ASP A 163 1.08 -12.02 8.50
N VAL A 164 0.08 -12.70 7.92
CA VAL A 164 -1.27 -12.80 8.47
C VAL A 164 -1.30 -13.53 9.83
N ASN A 165 -0.31 -14.37 10.12
CA ASN A 165 -0.23 -15.11 11.39
C ASN A 165 0.58 -14.39 12.46
N THR A 166 1.20 -13.25 12.12
CA THR A 166 2.03 -12.43 13.02
C THR A 166 1.44 -11.02 13.09
N PRO A 167 0.37 -10.79 13.87
CA PRO A 167 -0.40 -9.53 13.87
C PRO A 167 0.44 -8.28 14.15
N GLU A 168 1.48 -8.39 14.98
CA GLU A 168 2.40 -7.30 15.30
C GLU A 168 3.26 -6.81 14.12
N SER A 169 3.35 -7.60 13.04
CA SER A 169 4.08 -7.23 11.83
C SER A 169 3.24 -6.43 10.83
N ASN A 170 1.92 -6.34 11.04
CA ASN A 170 1.00 -5.71 10.10
C ASN A 170 0.52 -4.36 10.63
N PHE A 171 0.30 -3.43 9.70
CA PHE A 171 -0.38 -2.18 10.01
C PHE A 171 -1.84 -2.44 10.47
N PRO A 172 -2.37 -1.66 11.42
CA PRO A 172 -1.67 -0.68 12.25
C PRO A 172 -1.04 -1.30 13.50
N THR A 173 0.12 -0.77 13.92
CA THR A 173 0.75 -1.06 15.22
C THR A 173 0.43 -0.01 16.29
N VAL A 174 -0.05 1.17 15.87
CA VAL A 174 -0.52 2.24 16.75
C VAL A 174 -1.89 2.75 16.29
N GLY A 175 -2.69 3.32 17.19
CA GLY A 175 -4.03 3.78 16.83
C GLY A 175 -4.50 4.96 17.67
N GLY A 176 -5.64 5.52 17.29
CA GLY A 176 -6.32 6.60 18.02
C GLY A 176 -7.80 6.60 17.65
N ASN A 177 -8.62 7.23 18.49
CA ASN A 177 -10.07 7.21 18.30
C ASN A 177 -10.46 7.89 16.97
N ASN A 178 -11.36 7.24 16.24
CA ASN A 178 -11.86 7.61 14.92
C ASN A 178 -10.82 7.69 13.79
N LEU A 179 -9.56 7.27 14.02
CA LEU A 179 -8.69 6.91 12.89
C LEU A 179 -9.27 5.69 12.18
N PHE A 180 -9.17 5.65 10.86
CA PHE A 180 -9.70 4.54 10.07
C PHE A 180 -8.83 4.24 8.86
N PHE A 181 -8.86 2.99 8.41
CA PHE A 181 -8.21 2.60 7.17
C PHE A 181 -9.17 1.78 6.32
N LYS A 182 -8.84 1.65 5.05
CA LYS A 182 -9.61 0.83 4.12
C LYS A 182 -8.93 -0.50 3.96
N LEU A 183 -9.63 -1.57 4.32
CA LEU A 183 -9.24 -2.94 4.03
C LEU A 183 -9.70 -3.27 2.60
N ILE A 184 -8.76 -3.26 1.66
CA ILE A 184 -9.00 -3.58 0.26
C ILE A 184 -8.85 -5.09 0.08
N VAL A 185 -9.88 -5.73 -0.43
CA VAL A 185 -9.96 -7.18 -0.60
C VAL A 185 -10.34 -7.54 -2.04
N ASP A 186 -10.36 -8.82 -2.35
CA ASP A 186 -11.01 -9.37 -3.54
C ASP A 186 -11.53 -10.78 -3.25
N GLY A 187 -12.38 -11.33 -4.13
CA GLY A 187 -13.02 -12.64 -3.92
C GLY A 187 -14.08 -12.65 -2.83
N ILE A 188 -14.34 -11.51 -2.18
CA ILE A 188 -15.33 -11.32 -1.13
C ILE A 188 -15.84 -9.87 -1.13
N THR A 189 -17.09 -9.67 -0.71
CA THR A 189 -17.70 -8.34 -0.59
C THR A 189 -17.57 -7.79 0.82
N ALA A 190 -17.63 -6.46 0.94
CA ALA A 190 -17.61 -5.77 2.23
C ALA A 190 -18.75 -6.25 3.14
N GLU A 191 -19.96 -6.38 2.60
CA GLU A 191 -21.12 -6.92 3.30
C GLU A 191 -20.86 -8.30 3.89
N LYS A 192 -20.23 -9.20 3.11
CA LYS A 192 -19.94 -10.56 3.59
C LYS A 192 -18.96 -10.53 4.75
N ILE A 193 -17.90 -9.72 4.68
CA ILE A 193 -16.94 -9.55 5.79
C ILE A 193 -17.64 -9.02 7.04
N ILE A 194 -18.46 -7.97 6.89
CA ILE A 194 -19.20 -7.37 8.01
C ILE A 194 -20.17 -8.38 8.64
N ASN A 195 -20.91 -9.13 7.83
CA ASN A 195 -21.84 -10.16 8.32
C ASN A 195 -21.14 -11.37 8.96
N THR A 196 -19.88 -11.63 8.59
CA THR A 196 -19.06 -12.69 9.19
C THR A 196 -18.50 -12.27 10.54
N ASN A 197 -17.94 -11.06 10.64
CA ASN A 197 -17.21 -10.62 11.83
C ASN A 197 -18.05 -9.79 12.80
N GLY A 198 -19.18 -9.25 12.34
CA GLY A 198 -19.98 -8.24 13.03
C GLY A 198 -19.57 -6.82 12.62
N ALA A 199 -20.53 -5.89 12.70
CA ALA A 199 -20.26 -4.46 12.45
C ALA A 199 -19.38 -3.83 13.54
N ILE A 200 -19.43 -4.37 14.76
CA ILE A 200 -18.52 -4.00 15.85
C ILE A 200 -17.68 -5.23 16.19
N VAL A 201 -16.36 -5.13 16.00
CA VAL A 201 -15.42 -6.22 16.28
C VAL A 201 -14.67 -5.90 17.56
N GLN A 202 -14.74 -6.82 18.52
CA GLN A 202 -13.95 -6.79 19.75
C GLN A 202 -12.60 -7.47 19.52
N PRO A 203 -11.54 -7.05 20.24
CA PRO A 203 -10.24 -7.68 20.11
C PRO A 203 -10.28 -9.11 20.66
N GLU A 204 -9.50 -10.02 20.08
CA GLU A 204 -9.33 -11.37 20.64
C GLU A 204 -8.53 -11.33 21.96
N VAL A 205 -7.60 -10.39 22.04
CA VAL A 205 -6.76 -10.12 23.20
C VAL A 205 -6.65 -8.61 23.34
N GLY A 206 -6.87 -8.07 24.54
CA GLY A 206 -6.80 -6.63 24.80
C GLY A 206 -8.08 -6.09 25.41
N GLU A 207 -8.12 -4.78 25.62
CA GLU A 207 -9.25 -4.10 26.25
C GLU A 207 -9.26 -2.61 25.86
N GLY A 208 -10.46 -2.04 25.75
CA GLY A 208 -10.69 -0.61 25.57
C GLY A 208 -10.83 -0.15 24.13
N VAL A 209 -10.42 -0.96 23.15
CA VAL A 209 -10.53 -0.64 21.73
C VAL A 209 -11.46 -1.63 21.05
N SER A 210 -12.25 -1.14 20.09
CA SER A 210 -13.05 -1.95 19.18
C SER A 210 -12.94 -1.39 17.76
N LEU A 211 -13.34 -2.20 16.78
CA LEU A 211 -13.43 -1.76 15.38
C LEU A 211 -14.88 -1.58 14.99
N GLU A 212 -15.17 -0.50 14.27
CA GLU A 212 -16.42 -0.30 13.54
C GLU A 212 -16.16 -0.59 12.06
N LEU A 213 -16.80 -1.63 11.54
CA LEU A 213 -16.70 -2.06 10.15
C LEU A 213 -17.89 -1.53 9.34
N THR A 214 -17.60 -0.82 8.25
CA THR A 214 -18.60 -0.33 7.31
C THR A 214 -18.17 -0.57 5.87
N ALA A 215 -19.13 -0.64 4.95
CA ALA A 215 -18.81 -0.67 3.54
C ALA A 215 -18.34 0.73 3.10
N GLU A 216 -17.19 0.81 2.44
CA GLU A 216 -16.68 2.09 1.94
C GLU A 216 -17.69 2.71 0.96
N ASN A 217 -17.93 4.03 1.08
CA ASN A 217 -18.86 4.79 0.23
C ASN A 217 -20.29 4.23 0.18
N ASN A 218 -20.72 3.47 1.19
CA ASN A 218 -22.01 2.78 1.19
C ASN A 218 -22.17 1.82 0.00
N GLU A 219 -21.09 1.10 -0.35
CA GLU A 219 -21.08 0.07 -1.41
C GLU A 219 -20.95 -1.33 -0.79
N PRO A 220 -22.03 -1.98 -0.29
CA PRO A 220 -21.97 -3.29 0.37
C PRO A 220 -21.39 -4.40 -0.51
N GLN A 221 -21.66 -4.35 -1.82
CA GLN A 221 -21.12 -5.28 -2.81
C GLN A 221 -19.70 -4.90 -3.27
N GLY A 222 -19.19 -3.77 -2.79
CA GLY A 222 -17.83 -3.33 -3.02
C GLY A 222 -16.80 -4.23 -2.34
N LYS A 223 -15.54 -4.02 -2.72
CA LYS A 223 -14.40 -4.82 -2.25
C LYS A 223 -13.53 -4.07 -1.24
N VAL A 224 -14.14 -3.13 -0.52
CA VAL A 224 -13.44 -2.23 0.40
C VAL A 224 -14.26 -2.10 1.68
N VAL A 225 -13.66 -2.51 2.80
CA VAL A 225 -14.24 -2.34 4.14
C VAL A 225 -13.52 -1.19 4.81
N ARG A 226 -14.25 -0.20 5.29
CA ARG A 226 -13.71 0.83 6.17
C ARG A 226 -13.64 0.26 7.59
N VAL A 227 -12.45 0.25 8.16
CA VAL A 227 -12.14 -0.20 9.52
C VAL A 227 -11.84 1.04 10.36
N LYS A 228 -12.79 1.47 11.18
CA LYS A 228 -12.64 2.63 12.07
C LYS A 228 -12.33 2.17 13.49
N LEU A 229 -11.33 2.78 14.12
CA LEU A 229 -10.93 2.48 15.48
C LEU A 229 -11.78 3.27 16.46
N LYS A 230 -12.32 2.60 17.49
CA LYS A 230 -13.10 3.22 18.57
C LYS A 230 -12.45 2.88 19.90
N GLY A 231 -12.23 3.87 20.75
CA GLY A 231 -11.58 3.66 22.05
C GLY A 231 -11.47 4.92 22.89
N PRO A 232 -10.57 4.93 23.90
CA PRO A 232 -10.31 6.09 24.75
C PRO A 232 -10.05 7.34 23.92
N ASN A 233 -10.62 8.45 24.34
CA ASN A 233 -10.51 9.69 23.58
C ASN A 233 -10.48 10.90 24.52
N TRP A 234 -10.23 12.07 23.94
CA TRP A 234 -10.13 13.30 24.70
C TRP A 234 -11.44 13.71 25.39
N ALA A 235 -12.57 13.58 24.69
CA ALA A 235 -13.89 13.98 25.21
C ALA A 235 -14.29 13.16 26.46
N ASP A 236 -13.93 11.88 26.48
CA ASP A 236 -14.16 10.97 27.62
C ASP A 236 -13.07 11.04 28.69
N SER A 237 -12.13 12.00 28.57
CA SER A 237 -10.99 12.17 29.49
C SER A 237 -10.10 10.92 29.61
N GLY A 238 -9.90 10.22 28.50
CA GLY A 238 -9.11 8.99 28.44
C GLY A 238 -9.97 7.72 28.50
N GLY A 239 -9.42 6.69 29.14
CA GLY A 239 -9.99 5.36 29.22
C GLY A 239 -8.92 4.30 29.41
N ILE A 240 -9.33 3.07 29.70
CA ILE A 240 -8.39 1.95 29.80
C ILE A 240 -8.00 1.54 28.38
N PHE A 241 -6.70 1.37 28.15
CA PHE A 241 -6.18 0.73 26.95
C PHE A 241 -5.24 -0.40 27.35
N LYS A 242 -5.46 -1.58 26.78
CA LYS A 242 -4.48 -2.66 26.75
C LYS A 242 -4.20 -3.02 25.30
N ALA A 243 -2.94 -3.32 24.98
CA ALA A 243 -2.53 -3.71 23.65
C ALA A 243 -3.49 -4.75 23.07
N SER A 244 -4.03 -4.46 21.89
CA SER A 244 -5.21 -5.13 21.34
C SER A 244 -4.92 -5.80 20.01
N THR A 245 -5.20 -7.09 19.92
CA THR A 245 -5.05 -7.91 18.70
C THR A 245 -6.42 -8.13 18.06
N PHE A 246 -6.51 -7.85 16.76
CA PHE A 246 -7.70 -8.05 15.96
C PHE A 246 -7.44 -9.04 14.83
N LYS A 247 -8.46 -9.82 14.50
CA LYS A 247 -8.49 -10.73 13.37
C LYS A 247 -9.79 -10.53 12.59
N ILE A 248 -9.67 -10.50 11.27
CA ILE A 248 -10.79 -10.35 10.33
C ILE A 248 -10.81 -11.59 9.45
N TYR A 249 -11.94 -12.29 9.46
CA TYR A 249 -12.12 -13.56 8.77
C TYR A 249 -13.01 -13.42 7.54
N ALA A 250 -12.77 -14.25 6.52
CA ALA A 250 -13.66 -14.36 5.36
C ALA A 250 -14.90 -15.21 5.65
N ASP A 251 -14.78 -16.16 6.58
CA ASP A 251 -15.83 -17.12 6.93
C ASP A 251 -16.09 -17.19 8.44
N LYS A 252 -17.27 -17.69 8.80
CA LYS A 252 -17.72 -17.80 10.20
C LYS A 252 -17.06 -18.94 10.97
N ASN A 253 -16.48 -19.92 10.28
CA ASN A 253 -15.81 -21.06 10.89
C ASN A 253 -14.37 -20.69 11.31
N THR A 254 -13.93 -19.46 11.07
CA THR A 254 -12.62 -18.91 11.41
C THR A 254 -11.44 -19.63 10.75
N ASN A 255 -11.69 -20.33 9.63
CA ASN A 255 -10.67 -21.08 8.91
C ASN A 255 -9.89 -20.20 7.93
N ASN A 256 -10.53 -19.17 7.36
CA ASN A 256 -9.89 -18.24 6.44
C ASN A 256 -9.68 -16.88 7.11
N LEU A 257 -8.51 -16.72 7.73
CA LEU A 257 -8.04 -15.44 8.25
C LEU A 257 -7.61 -14.54 7.09
N LEU A 258 -8.31 -13.41 6.89
CA LEU A 258 -7.98 -12.44 5.84
C LEU A 258 -6.92 -11.46 6.28
N TYR A 259 -7.05 -10.96 7.52
CA TYR A 259 -6.17 -9.93 8.03
C TYR A 259 -6.08 -9.99 9.54
N SER A 260 -4.91 -9.70 10.08
CA SER A 260 -4.70 -9.57 11.51
C SER A 260 -3.73 -8.43 11.78
N PHE A 261 -3.94 -7.73 12.89
CA PHE A 261 -3.05 -6.66 13.32
C PHE A 261 -3.10 -6.50 14.84
N LYS A 262 -2.09 -5.83 15.41
CA LYS A 262 -2.01 -5.56 16.84
C LYS A 262 -1.69 -4.10 17.10
N ILE A 263 -2.63 -3.41 17.74
CA ILE A 263 -2.40 -2.06 18.26
C ILE A 263 -1.69 -2.18 19.59
N ASN A 264 -0.43 -1.77 19.63
CA ASN A 264 0.41 -1.82 20.83
C ASN A 264 0.36 -0.53 21.64
N ARG A 265 0.12 0.61 21.00
CA ARG A 265 -0.02 1.91 21.65
C ARG A 265 -1.23 2.68 21.16
N TRP A 266 -1.81 3.41 22.09
CA TRP A 266 -2.98 4.24 21.83
C TRP A 266 -2.68 5.71 22.02
N PHE A 267 -3.11 6.50 21.05
CA PHE A 267 -2.94 7.93 20.99
C PHE A 267 -4.26 8.65 21.20
N ILE A 268 -4.21 9.72 21.99
CA ILE A 268 -5.30 10.67 22.20
C ILE A 268 -4.79 12.04 21.80
N GLY A 269 -5.42 12.63 20.79
CA GLY A 269 -5.11 13.97 20.29
C GLY A 269 -5.97 15.05 20.96
N HIS A 270 -5.44 16.26 21.02
CA HIS A 270 -6.19 17.47 21.27
C HIS A 270 -5.41 18.64 20.66
N ILE A 271 -5.67 18.91 19.38
CA ILE A 271 -4.85 19.78 18.52
C ILE A 271 -5.26 21.26 18.65
N THR A 272 -5.40 21.69 19.92
CA THR A 272 -5.64 23.07 20.34
C THR A 272 -4.40 23.62 21.02
N GLY A 273 -4.01 24.84 20.63
CA GLY A 273 -2.76 25.47 21.04
C GLY A 273 -2.63 25.62 22.56
N THR A 274 -1.52 25.16 23.12
CA THR A 274 -1.24 25.23 24.56
C THR A 274 0.26 25.31 24.87
N SER A 275 0.61 25.71 26.09
CA SER A 275 2.00 25.62 26.57
C SER A 275 2.42 24.16 26.80
N TRP A 276 3.73 23.91 26.79
CA TRP A 276 4.28 22.58 27.03
C TRP A 276 3.90 22.03 28.42
N SER A 277 3.96 22.87 29.46
CA SER A 277 3.61 22.47 30.82
C SER A 277 2.14 22.06 30.95
N ALA A 278 1.24 22.79 30.30
CA ALA A 278 -0.18 22.46 30.25
C ALA A 278 -0.42 21.17 29.44
N ALA A 279 0.28 20.96 28.32
CA ALA A 279 0.20 19.72 27.54
C ALA A 279 0.65 18.50 28.36
N ARG A 280 1.74 18.64 29.11
CA ARG A 280 2.24 17.58 30.01
C ARG A 280 1.23 17.22 31.09
N ASN A 281 0.66 18.24 31.75
CA ASN A 281 -0.35 18.04 32.79
C ASN A 281 -1.63 17.43 32.24
N ALA A 282 -2.06 17.87 31.04
CA ALA A 282 -3.20 17.29 30.34
C ALA A 282 -3.04 15.76 30.17
N CYS A 283 -1.93 15.29 29.61
CA CYS A 283 -1.71 13.85 29.44
C CYS A 283 -1.64 13.10 30.78
N ALA A 284 -0.99 13.67 31.79
CA ALA A 284 -0.90 13.04 33.11
C ALA A 284 -2.26 12.92 33.84
N ASN A 285 -3.21 13.80 33.51
CA ASN A 285 -4.54 13.86 34.10
C ASN A 285 -5.57 12.99 33.36
N LEU A 286 -5.25 12.45 32.18
CA LEU A 286 -6.10 11.48 31.50
C LEU A 286 -6.27 10.24 32.37
N LYS A 287 -7.46 9.65 32.34
CA LYS A 287 -7.82 8.48 33.14
C LYS A 287 -7.52 7.18 32.38
N PRO A 288 -7.19 6.08 33.08
CA PRO A 288 -6.78 6.06 34.49
C PRO A 288 -5.50 6.87 34.69
N GLN A 289 -5.38 7.51 35.86
CA GLN A 289 -4.27 8.41 36.15
C GLN A 289 -2.92 7.75 35.84
N SER A 290 -2.00 8.51 35.25
CA SER A 290 -0.66 8.02 34.84
C SER A 290 -0.65 6.94 33.75
N SER A 291 -1.78 6.69 33.07
CA SER A 291 -1.82 5.75 31.93
C SER A 291 -1.37 6.36 30.60
N TYR A 292 -1.22 7.69 30.55
CA TYR A 292 -0.83 8.44 29.36
C TYR A 292 0.30 9.41 29.68
N ARG A 293 1.15 9.67 28.68
CA ARG A 293 2.25 10.61 28.75
C ARG A 293 2.33 11.45 27.48
N LEU A 294 3.11 12.53 27.55
CA LEU A 294 3.58 13.16 26.32
C LEU A 294 4.41 12.15 25.51
N PRO A 295 4.19 12.08 24.18
CA PRO A 295 4.97 11.22 23.30
C PRO A 295 6.43 11.65 23.19
N ASN A 296 7.29 10.70 22.87
CA ASN A 296 8.62 10.96 22.35
C ASN A 296 8.51 11.38 20.88
N THR A 297 9.55 11.99 20.32
CA THR A 297 9.62 12.25 18.87
C THR A 297 9.42 10.97 18.06
N THR A 298 10.02 9.87 18.51
CA THR A 298 9.94 8.54 17.87
C THR A 298 8.56 7.89 17.95
N ASP A 299 7.71 8.33 18.88
CA ASP A 299 6.33 7.84 18.96
C ASP A 299 5.49 8.43 17.80
N TYR A 300 5.90 9.59 17.26
CA TYR A 300 5.21 10.24 16.14
C TYR A 300 5.82 9.93 14.78
N THR A 301 7.15 9.98 14.67
CA THR A 301 7.87 10.03 13.38
C THR A 301 9.19 9.27 13.43
N ASN A 302 9.69 8.88 12.25
CA ASN A 302 10.99 8.23 12.07
C ASN A 302 12.05 9.12 11.40
N GLY A 303 11.71 10.38 11.12
CA GLY A 303 12.57 11.34 10.46
C GLY A 303 12.47 12.72 11.09
N SER A 304 13.49 13.55 10.87
CA SER A 304 13.51 14.93 11.36
C SER A 304 12.78 15.90 10.43
N SER A 305 12.90 15.73 9.11
CA SER A 305 12.26 16.61 8.15
C SER A 305 10.86 16.16 7.73
N PHE A 306 10.65 14.84 7.67
CA PHE A 306 9.40 14.21 7.27
C PHE A 306 9.36 12.76 7.75
N ALA A 307 8.15 12.22 7.92
CA ALA A 307 7.92 10.80 8.19
C ALA A 307 7.86 10.00 6.88
N THR A 308 8.60 8.88 6.82
CA THR A 308 8.41 7.89 5.76
C THR A 308 7.40 6.83 6.18
N ARG A 309 6.62 6.28 5.24
CA ARG A 309 5.59 5.27 5.56
C ARG A 309 6.21 3.96 6.02
N LYS A 310 5.90 3.52 7.23
CA LYS A 310 6.56 2.33 7.80
C LYS A 310 5.77 1.72 8.95
N ILE A 311 5.68 0.39 8.99
CA ILE A 311 4.97 -0.37 10.02
C ILE A 311 5.84 -0.52 11.27
N SER A 312 7.14 -0.69 11.09
CA SER A 312 8.12 -0.77 12.18
C SER A 312 9.52 -0.47 11.68
N TRP A 313 10.38 0.13 12.51
CA TRP A 313 11.81 0.20 12.23
C TRP A 313 12.64 -0.23 13.44
N ASP A 314 13.79 -0.84 13.14
CA ASP A 314 14.81 -1.09 14.13
C ASP A 314 15.35 0.29 14.58
N ASN A 315 14.96 0.74 15.77
CA ASN A 315 15.60 1.90 16.35
C ASN A 315 16.97 1.43 16.89
N VAL A 316 18.01 2.23 16.69
CA VAL A 316 19.38 1.91 17.14
C VAL A 316 19.48 1.90 18.69
N ASN A 317 18.36 2.09 19.40
CA ASN A 317 18.26 2.27 20.85
C ASN A 317 17.43 1.18 21.55
N HIS A 318 17.43 -0.06 21.04
CA HIS A 318 17.06 -1.28 21.78
C HIS A 318 15.82 -1.18 22.69
N THR A 319 14.78 -0.44 22.31
CA THR A 319 13.46 -0.57 22.94
C THR A 319 12.71 -1.62 22.14
N SER A 320 12.44 -2.74 22.78
CA SER A 320 12.02 -4.06 22.27
C SER A 320 10.66 -4.13 21.56
N THR A 321 10.26 -3.12 20.82
CA THR A 321 8.96 -3.07 20.13
C THR A 321 9.14 -2.55 18.71
N ASN A 322 9.11 -3.47 17.74
CA ASN A 322 9.01 -3.18 16.31
C ASN A 322 7.66 -2.52 16.03
N MET A 323 7.59 -1.19 16.10
CA MET A 323 6.35 -0.41 15.89
C MET A 323 6.66 0.86 15.11
N GLY A 324 5.65 1.36 14.41
CA GLY A 324 5.70 2.61 13.67
C GLY A 324 5.37 3.80 14.57
N GLY A 325 5.70 5.00 14.10
CA GLY A 325 5.21 6.23 14.67
C GLY A 325 3.81 6.55 14.13
N LEU A 326 3.05 7.34 14.87
CA LEU A 326 1.68 7.69 14.50
C LEU A 326 1.57 8.24 13.06
N VAL A 327 2.45 9.17 12.68
CA VAL A 327 2.42 9.79 11.34
C VAL A 327 3.03 8.89 10.27
N ASN A 328 3.93 7.98 10.65
CA ASN A 328 4.47 6.97 9.72
C ASN A 328 3.38 6.02 9.23
N GLU A 329 2.50 5.61 10.12
CA GLU A 329 1.42 4.69 9.82
C GLU A 329 0.22 5.43 9.22
N TRP A 330 -0.27 6.48 9.88
CA TRP A 330 -1.54 7.09 9.52
C TRP A 330 -1.41 8.28 8.56
N GLY A 331 -0.22 8.85 8.42
CA GLY A 331 0.03 9.95 7.51
C GLY A 331 -0.53 11.26 8.00
N ASN A 332 -1.04 12.06 7.05
CA ASN A 332 -1.62 13.35 7.39
C ASN A 332 -2.92 13.17 8.18
N LEU A 333 -2.88 13.52 9.47
CA LEU A 333 -3.98 13.35 10.43
C LEU A 333 -5.07 14.43 10.36
N ASN A 334 -5.00 15.34 9.38
CA ASN A 334 -5.96 16.43 9.24
C ASN A 334 -7.42 15.94 9.11
N MET A 335 -8.37 16.73 9.62
CA MET A 335 -9.82 16.48 9.59
C MET A 335 -10.38 16.13 8.20
N ARG A 336 -9.76 16.59 7.11
CA ARG A 336 -10.16 16.24 5.74
C ARG A 336 -10.01 14.75 5.43
N TYR A 337 -9.09 14.07 6.13
CA TYR A 337 -8.78 12.66 5.93
C TYR A 337 -9.29 11.79 7.07
N TYR A 338 -9.31 12.33 8.29
CA TYR A 338 -9.83 11.66 9.49
C TYR A 338 -10.85 12.55 10.20
N PRO A 339 -12.04 12.75 9.60
CA PRO A 339 -13.11 13.49 10.25
C PRO A 339 -13.51 12.83 11.57
N ASP A 340 -13.90 13.68 12.52
CA ASP A 340 -14.30 13.36 13.89
C ASP A 340 -13.18 12.69 14.72
N SER A 341 -11.93 12.70 14.27
CA SER A 341 -10.81 12.19 15.06
C SER A 341 -10.34 13.17 16.12
N ASP A 342 -9.70 12.65 17.16
CA ASP A 342 -9.09 13.47 18.21
C ASP A 342 -7.96 14.38 17.68
N TRP A 343 -7.52 14.14 16.45
CA TRP A 343 -6.47 14.90 15.76
C TRP A 343 -7.02 16.09 14.96
N GLU A 344 -8.32 16.36 15.05
CA GLU A 344 -8.91 17.59 14.55
C GLU A 344 -8.45 18.80 15.38
N GLY A 345 -8.04 19.86 14.67
CA GLY A 345 -7.65 21.11 15.30
C GLY A 345 -6.86 22.02 14.38
N SER A 346 -6.45 23.17 14.93
CA SER A 346 -5.77 24.23 14.19
C SER A 346 -4.28 24.31 14.47
N SER A 347 -3.77 23.61 15.49
CA SER A 347 -2.33 23.57 15.78
C SER A 347 -1.56 22.84 14.68
N TYR A 348 -0.37 23.32 14.37
CA TYR A 348 0.52 22.75 13.35
C TYR A 348 1.15 21.43 13.81
N ALA A 349 1.54 21.36 15.08
CA ALA A 349 2.27 20.23 15.66
C ALA A 349 1.71 19.83 17.03
N ALA A 350 2.15 18.71 17.56
CA ALA A 350 1.89 18.27 18.92
C ALA A 350 3.20 18.22 19.72
N TRP A 351 3.12 18.60 21.00
CA TRP A 351 4.27 18.59 21.92
C TRP A 351 4.86 17.20 22.11
N THR A 352 6.17 17.14 22.34
CA THR A 352 6.89 15.95 22.81
C THR A 352 7.45 16.16 24.21
N ILE A 353 7.89 15.07 24.86
CA ILE A 353 8.41 15.13 26.23
C ILE A 353 9.84 15.69 26.35
N HIS A 354 10.65 15.63 25.28
CA HIS A 354 12.08 15.93 25.37
C HIS A 354 12.40 17.39 25.03
N PRO A 355 13.33 18.02 25.78
CA PRO A 355 13.76 19.39 25.52
C PRO A 355 14.51 19.50 24.19
N ALA A 356 14.40 20.66 23.55
CA ALA A 356 15.05 20.95 22.29
C ALA A 356 16.42 21.61 22.50
N GLY A 357 17.43 20.76 22.71
CA GLY A 357 18.83 21.19 22.83
C GLY A 357 19.15 21.84 24.18
N THR A 358 20.05 22.82 24.17
CA THR A 358 20.57 23.50 25.37
C THR A 358 19.88 24.85 25.66
N ILE A 359 18.92 25.25 24.82
CA ILE A 359 18.17 26.50 25.02
C ILE A 359 17.17 26.27 26.15
N TYR A 360 17.14 27.17 27.13
CA TYR A 360 16.20 27.06 28.24
C TYR A 360 14.76 27.26 27.74
N SER A 361 13.85 26.43 28.26
CA SER A 361 12.41 26.50 27.99
C SER A 361 12.04 26.26 26.52
N THR A 362 12.66 25.25 25.90
CA THR A 362 12.28 24.75 24.58
C THR A 362 12.06 23.25 24.59
N HIS A 363 11.06 22.79 23.84
CA HIS A 363 10.77 21.38 23.60
C HIS A 363 10.52 21.12 22.11
N TRP A 364 10.68 19.87 21.68
CA TRP A 364 10.34 19.47 20.32
C TRP A 364 8.83 19.34 20.15
N GLY A 365 8.34 19.74 18.98
CA GLY A 365 7.02 19.43 18.46
C GLY A 365 7.13 18.61 17.18
N VAL A 366 6.13 17.77 16.92
CA VAL A 366 6.04 17.01 15.66
C VAL A 366 4.79 17.40 14.90
N ALA A 367 4.96 17.80 13.64
CA ALA A 367 3.86 18.11 12.75
C ALA A 367 3.01 16.87 12.48
N HIS A 368 1.75 16.88 12.93
CA HIS A 368 0.81 15.77 12.76
C HIS A 368 0.38 15.53 11.30
N THR A 369 0.79 16.41 10.38
CA THR A 369 0.52 16.30 8.94
C THR A 369 1.67 15.65 8.14
N THR A 370 2.92 15.93 8.51
CA THR A 370 4.12 15.56 7.72
C THR A 370 5.15 14.75 8.51
N GLY A 371 5.06 14.74 9.84
CA GLY A 371 6.06 14.13 10.71
C GLY A 371 7.35 14.94 10.83
N ASN A 372 7.33 16.20 10.41
CA ASN A 372 8.44 17.15 10.58
C ASN A 372 8.64 17.47 12.08
N VAL A 373 9.89 17.54 12.52
CA VAL A 373 10.29 17.80 13.91
C VAL A 373 10.93 19.18 14.00
N ASP A 374 10.31 20.05 14.79
CA ASP A 374 10.76 21.43 15.02
C ASP A 374 10.82 21.74 16.51
N TRP A 375 11.65 22.71 16.89
CA TRP A 375 11.72 23.18 18.27
C TRP A 375 10.80 24.38 18.48
N HIS A 376 10.23 24.48 19.67
CA HIS A 376 9.36 25.59 20.04
C HIS A 376 9.63 26.03 21.47
N LEU A 377 9.38 27.30 21.76
CA LEU A 377 9.44 27.86 23.11
C LEU A 377 8.26 27.34 23.94
N ASP A 378 8.49 26.96 25.19
CA ASP A 378 7.48 26.28 26.04
C ASP A 378 6.22 27.14 26.28
N TYR A 379 6.37 28.45 26.19
CA TYR A 379 5.30 29.43 26.34
C TYR A 379 4.64 29.81 25.00
N ALA A 380 5.13 29.30 23.87
CA ALA A 380 4.50 29.50 22.57
C ALA A 380 3.22 28.65 22.49
N SER A 381 2.09 29.25 22.88
CA SER A 381 0.79 28.58 22.91
C SER A 381 0.04 28.61 21.57
N ALA A 382 0.48 29.43 20.61
CA ALA A 382 -0.36 29.74 19.45
C ALA A 382 -0.45 28.64 18.38
N ASN A 383 0.44 27.64 18.37
CA ASN A 383 0.53 26.71 17.23
C ASN A 383 0.84 25.24 17.57
N ILE A 384 0.99 24.86 18.85
CA ILE A 384 1.36 23.51 19.26
C ILE A 384 0.31 22.93 20.20
N GLY A 385 -0.28 21.82 19.79
CA GLY A 385 -1.33 21.11 20.51
C GLY A 385 -0.81 20.00 21.41
N VAL A 386 -1.74 19.21 21.92
CA VAL A 386 -1.47 18.07 22.79
C VAL A 386 -1.67 16.79 21.98
N GLY A 387 -0.72 15.87 22.09
CA GLY A 387 -0.98 14.47 21.84
C GLY A 387 -0.47 13.69 23.03
N CYS A 388 -1.22 12.67 23.42
CA CYS A 388 -0.91 11.80 24.55
C CYS A 388 -0.82 10.37 24.05
N VAL A 389 0.09 9.59 24.60
CA VAL A 389 0.26 8.17 24.24
C VAL A 389 0.38 7.30 25.47
N THR A 390 -0.13 6.08 25.38
CA THR A 390 0.15 5.04 26.37
C THR A 390 1.64 4.66 26.37
N PRO A 391 2.23 4.27 27.51
CA PRO A 391 3.67 4.00 27.67
C PRO A 391 4.34 3.19 26.54
#